data_AF-A0A660M8R2-F1
#
_entry.id   AF-A0A660M8R2-F1
#
_cell.length_a   1.000
_cell.length_b   1.000
_cell.length_c   1.000
_cell.angle_alpha   90.00
_cell.angle_beta   90.00
_cell.angle_gamma   90.00
#
_symmetry.space_group_name_H-M   'P 1'
#
loop_
_entity.id
_entity.type
_entity.pdbx_description
1 polymer ?
#
loop_
_entity_poly.entity_id
_entity_poly.type
_entity_poly.pdbx_seq_one_letter_code
_entity_poly.pdbx_strand_id
1 'polypeptide(L)'
;LEQFGTDLTALAREGKLDPVIGRDEEIRRTMQILSRRTKNNPVLIGEPGVGKTAIVEALAQRIVKGNVPASLQDKRLISLEISSLLAGASFRGQFEERLKGVLKEVEEAAGEIILFVDEIHTMVGAGKGEGSMDAGNMLKPALARGKLHMIGATTLAEYRQHVEKDAALERRFQPVYVGEPSFDDTIAILRGLKEKYEVHHGVKIADDAIVAAARLSTRYLPDRFLPDKAVDLLDEATSALKMQLESVPISLDRLNNRRLQLEIEEAALKKDKSDHAKARKEEIKQQIADLRAQAKAIDSKWQHEKDILQTVNTAAEKMDSLRSQLEIAERDADLATASRIKYGDMPELEKKLASARQELAAIPPADRLLREEVTPDDIASVVARWTGIPVERLMESESSKLTKLEDSIGRQVIGQDRAVAAVASAIRRSRAGLSDTNRPIGSFLFLGPTGVGKTEVARSLCRELFDDEHAMIRIDMSEYMERHAVARLIGSPPGYVGYDQGGQLTEAVRRRPYSVVLFDEIEKAHPDVFNVLLQVLD
;
A
#
# COMPACT_ATOMS: atom_id res chain seq x y z
N LEU A 1 15.65 27.40 1.78
CA LEU A 1 15.11 26.05 2.04
C LEU A 1 13.59 26.04 1.93
N GLU A 2 12.89 27.09 2.38
CA GLU A 2 11.42 27.20 2.34
C GLU A 2 10.80 27.02 0.94
N GLN A 3 11.49 27.41 -0.14
CA GLN A 3 10.97 27.29 -1.51
C GLN A 3 11.11 25.88 -2.11
N PHE A 4 12.05 25.08 -1.61
CA PHE A 4 12.47 23.82 -2.27
C PHE A 4 12.39 22.60 -1.34
N GLY A 5 11.93 22.79 -0.11
CA GLY A 5 11.83 21.74 0.87
C GLY A 5 10.79 22.02 1.93
N THR A 6 10.42 20.95 2.62
CA THR A 6 9.36 20.92 3.63
C THR A 6 9.96 20.67 5.00
N ASP A 7 9.67 21.54 5.97
CA ASP A 7 10.16 21.39 7.34
C ASP A 7 9.31 20.36 8.10
N LEU A 8 9.81 19.13 8.19
CA LEU A 8 9.13 18.03 8.85
C LEU A 8 9.02 18.26 10.36
N THR A 9 9.98 18.98 10.96
CA THR A 9 9.89 19.35 12.38
C THR A 9 8.80 20.39 12.64
N ALA A 10 8.54 21.30 11.71
CA ALA A 10 7.41 22.22 11.78
C ALA A 10 6.08 21.45 11.65
N LEU A 11 5.95 20.56 10.68
CA LEU A 11 4.76 19.70 10.53
C LEU A 11 4.51 18.83 11.77
N ALA A 12 5.57 18.29 12.38
CA ALA A 12 5.49 17.56 13.63
C ALA A 12 5.04 18.46 14.80
N ARG A 13 5.49 19.72 14.86
CA ARG A 13 5.04 20.67 15.89
C ARG A 13 3.56 21.02 15.77
N GLU A 14 3.06 21.05 14.54
CA GLU A 14 1.65 21.30 14.19
C GLU A 14 0.76 20.05 14.30
N GLY A 15 1.33 18.87 14.61
CA GLY A 15 0.58 17.62 14.71
C GLY A 15 0.00 17.13 13.37
N LYS A 16 0.60 17.54 12.24
CA LYS A 16 0.14 17.20 10.88
C LYS A 16 0.77 15.92 10.32
N LEU A 17 1.80 15.39 10.96
CA LEU A 17 2.42 14.12 10.55
C LEU A 17 1.64 12.94 11.12
N ASP A 18 1.47 11.91 10.32
CA ASP A 18 0.82 10.67 10.75
C ASP A 18 1.63 9.95 11.83
N PRO A 19 0.95 9.18 12.71
CA PRO A 19 1.64 8.37 13.69
C PRO A 19 2.45 7.28 12.97
N VAL A 20 3.68 7.08 13.43
CA VAL A 20 4.55 6.01 12.92
C VAL A 20 4.58 4.87 13.92
N ILE A 21 4.13 3.70 13.48
CA ILE A 21 4.00 2.50 14.30
C ILE A 21 5.14 1.54 13.96
N GLY A 22 5.85 1.07 14.98
CA GLY A 22 7.03 0.24 14.80
C GLY A 22 8.25 1.03 14.33
N ARG A 23 9.17 0.36 13.63
CA ARG A 23 10.44 0.92 13.11
C ARG A 23 11.40 1.50 14.16
N ASP A 24 11.24 1.09 15.42
CA ASP A 24 12.04 1.59 16.54
C ASP A 24 13.55 1.36 16.37
N GLU A 25 13.93 0.24 15.77
CA GLU A 25 15.32 -0.11 15.54
C GLU A 25 15.94 0.78 14.47
N GLU A 26 15.25 0.94 13.34
CA GLU A 26 15.70 1.77 12.22
C GLU A 26 15.79 3.25 12.62
N ILE A 27 14.81 3.76 13.38
CA ILE A 27 14.84 5.13 13.92
C ILE A 27 16.02 5.30 14.88
N ARG A 28 16.20 4.37 15.83
CA ARG A 28 17.32 4.39 16.78
C ARG A 28 18.67 4.32 16.08
N ARG A 29 18.78 3.47 15.06
CA ARG A 29 19.98 3.33 14.24
C ARG A 29 20.29 4.61 13.47
N THR A 30 19.27 5.25 12.91
CA THR A 30 19.38 6.54 12.21
C THR A 30 19.90 7.62 13.16
N MET A 31 19.33 7.74 14.37
CA MET A 31 19.83 8.66 15.41
C MET A 31 21.28 8.38 15.83
N GLN A 32 21.62 7.10 16.01
CA GLN A 32 22.97 6.67 16.36
C GLN A 32 23.97 7.12 15.29
N ILE A 33 23.64 6.93 14.01
CA ILE A 33 24.50 7.31 12.88
C ILE A 33 24.67 8.82 12.82
N LEU A 34 23.59 9.59 12.91
CA LEU A 34 23.65 11.07 12.88
C LEU A 34 24.55 11.64 13.99
N SER A 35 24.64 10.95 15.12
CA SER A 35 25.47 11.34 16.27
C SER A 35 26.94 10.91 16.16
N ARG A 36 27.34 10.20 15.09
CA ARG A 36 28.74 9.76 14.89
C ARG A 36 29.64 10.92 14.48
N ARG A 37 30.94 10.77 14.76
CA ARG A 37 31.99 11.69 14.27
C ARG A 37 32.33 11.48 12.79
N THR A 38 32.26 10.25 12.29
CA THR A 38 32.52 9.88 10.90
C THR A 38 31.48 8.88 10.42
N LYS A 39 31.26 8.81 9.09
CA LYS A 39 30.13 8.06 8.48
C LYS A 39 28.81 8.37 9.20
N ASN A 40 28.53 9.68 9.32
CA ASN A 40 27.46 10.23 10.14
C ASN A 40 26.22 10.66 9.34
N ASN A 41 26.14 10.26 8.07
CA ASN A 41 24.97 10.46 7.23
C ASN A 41 24.31 9.10 6.99
N PRO A 42 23.14 8.81 7.58
CA PRO A 42 22.44 7.56 7.31
C PRO A 42 21.87 7.55 5.88
N VAL A 43 21.84 6.37 5.26
CA VAL A 43 21.08 6.13 4.03
C VAL A 43 20.11 4.99 4.29
N LEU A 44 18.81 5.30 4.24
CA LEU A 44 17.73 4.35 4.34
C LEU A 44 17.63 3.57 3.02
N ILE A 45 17.94 2.28 3.06
CA ILE A 45 17.98 1.39 1.90
C ILE A 45 16.83 0.41 2.01
N GLY A 46 15.90 0.48 1.07
CA GLY A 46 14.74 -0.39 1.03
C GLY A 46 13.95 -0.16 -0.25
N GLU A 47 13.04 -1.07 -0.56
CA GLU A 47 12.18 -0.96 -1.73
C GLU A 47 11.17 0.21 -1.57
N PRO A 48 10.58 0.72 -2.66
CA PRO A 48 9.52 1.72 -2.56
C PRO A 48 8.32 1.20 -1.74
N GLY A 49 7.73 2.06 -0.91
CA GLY A 49 6.55 1.72 -0.11
C GLY A 49 6.81 1.04 1.25
N VAL A 50 8.05 0.68 1.58
CA VAL A 50 8.36 0.03 2.89
C VAL A 50 8.33 0.97 4.11
N GLY A 51 8.15 2.28 3.90
CA GLY A 51 8.10 3.28 4.97
C GLY A 51 9.43 3.97 5.29
N LYS A 52 10.30 4.18 4.30
CA LYS A 52 11.55 4.96 4.47
C LYS A 52 11.27 6.39 4.94
N THR A 53 10.32 7.07 4.31
CA THR A 53 9.89 8.44 4.68
C THR A 53 9.27 8.47 6.08
N ALA A 54 8.47 7.46 6.44
CA ALA A 54 7.89 7.34 7.78
C ALA A 54 8.96 7.30 8.89
N ILE A 55 10.11 6.66 8.67
CA ILE A 55 11.24 6.68 9.64
C ILE A 55 11.74 8.11 9.88
N VAL A 56 11.78 8.93 8.82
CA VAL A 56 12.24 10.33 8.87
C VAL A 56 11.20 11.21 9.57
N GLU A 57 9.93 11.02 9.28
CA GLU A 57 8.82 11.69 9.96
C GLU A 57 8.78 11.35 11.46
N ALA A 58 8.98 10.08 11.81
CA ALA A 58 9.10 9.64 13.20
C ALA A 58 10.31 10.28 13.90
N LEU A 59 11.42 10.45 13.20
CA LEU A 59 12.58 11.17 13.73
C LEU A 59 12.24 12.64 14.00
N ALA A 60 11.54 13.33 13.08
CA ALA A 60 11.07 14.70 13.31
C ALA A 60 10.15 14.79 14.54
N GLN A 61 9.20 13.86 14.68
CA GLN A 61 8.33 13.77 15.86
C GLN A 61 9.14 13.58 17.15
N ARG A 62 10.17 12.72 17.14
CA ARG A 62 11.04 12.51 18.32
C ARG A 62 11.86 13.73 18.67
N ILE A 63 12.39 14.45 17.68
CA ILE A 63 13.13 15.71 17.90
C ILE A 63 12.21 16.72 18.58
N VAL A 64 10.98 16.90 18.09
CA VAL A 64 9.99 17.83 18.68
C VAL A 64 9.58 17.42 20.09
N LYS A 65 9.43 16.12 20.36
CA LYS A 65 9.12 15.58 21.70
C LYS A 65 10.32 15.60 22.66
N GLY A 66 11.52 15.97 22.21
CA GLY A 66 12.75 15.91 23.01
C GLY A 66 13.26 14.48 23.28
N ASN A 67 12.67 13.47 22.64
CA ASN A 67 13.02 12.05 22.79
C ASN A 67 14.20 11.66 21.89
N VAL A 68 15.25 12.47 21.91
CA VAL A 68 16.48 12.30 21.12
C VAL A 68 17.72 12.63 21.96
N PRO A 69 18.91 12.12 21.59
CA PRO A 69 20.16 12.54 22.21
C PRO A 69 20.37 14.06 22.13
N ALA A 70 21.10 14.64 23.09
CA ALA A 70 21.40 16.07 23.14
C ALA A 70 22.02 16.62 21.83
N SER A 71 22.78 15.79 21.12
CA SER A 71 23.35 16.14 19.82
C SER A 71 22.32 16.38 18.73
N LEU A 72 21.07 15.93 18.89
CA LEU A 72 19.97 16.05 17.92
C LEU A 72 18.81 16.91 18.44
N GLN A 73 18.89 17.39 19.68
CA GLN A 73 17.89 18.30 20.25
C GLN A 73 17.86 19.61 19.44
N ASP A 74 16.65 20.17 19.32
CA ASP A 74 16.35 21.44 18.65
C ASP A 74 16.77 21.56 17.19
N LYS A 75 17.24 20.48 16.56
CA LYS A 75 17.54 20.47 15.12
C LYS A 75 16.27 20.56 14.29
N ARG A 76 16.40 21.15 13.11
CA ARG A 76 15.36 21.17 12.08
C ARG A 76 15.60 20.04 11.09
N LEU A 77 14.56 19.28 10.77
CA LEU A 77 14.61 18.24 9.75
C LEU A 77 13.85 18.71 8.51
N ILE A 78 14.56 18.92 7.40
CA ILE A 78 13.98 19.48 6.18
C ILE A 78 14.07 18.44 5.06
N SER A 79 12.93 18.04 4.52
CA SER A 79 12.83 17.20 3.33
C SER A 79 13.06 18.06 2.09
N LEU A 80 14.05 17.72 1.27
CA LEU A 80 14.35 18.41 0.02
C LEU A 80 13.64 17.74 -1.15
N GLU A 81 12.87 18.51 -1.91
CA GLU A 81 12.20 18.02 -3.10
C GLU A 81 13.03 18.34 -4.34
N ILE A 82 13.66 17.30 -4.91
CA ILE A 82 14.52 17.46 -6.08
C ILE A 82 13.70 17.97 -7.28
N SER A 83 12.48 17.49 -7.45
CA SER A 83 11.54 17.94 -8.50
C SER A 83 11.30 19.45 -8.44
N SER A 84 11.20 20.03 -7.24
CA SER A 84 10.98 21.46 -7.03
C SER A 84 12.22 22.30 -7.41
N LEU A 85 13.43 21.74 -7.27
CA LEU A 85 14.65 22.36 -7.79
C LEU A 85 14.70 22.36 -9.32
N LEU A 86 14.10 21.36 -9.97
CA LEU A 86 14.03 21.21 -11.43
C LEU A 86 12.90 22.02 -12.07
N ALA A 87 11.81 22.25 -11.34
CA ALA A 87 10.65 22.98 -11.84
C ALA A 87 11.05 24.39 -12.33
N GLY A 88 10.79 24.67 -13.61
CA GLY A 88 11.12 25.95 -14.24
C GLY A 88 12.61 26.20 -14.47
N ALA A 89 13.48 25.19 -14.31
CA ALA A 89 14.89 25.30 -14.68
C ALA A 89 15.06 24.94 -16.17
N SER A 90 15.10 25.94 -17.05
CA SER A 90 15.27 25.72 -18.49
C SER A 90 16.69 25.27 -18.86
N PHE A 91 17.65 25.43 -17.94
CA PHE A 91 19.07 25.13 -18.12
C PHE A 91 19.66 24.47 -16.87
N ARG A 92 20.56 23.49 -17.07
CA ARG A 92 21.31 22.79 -16.01
C ARG A 92 21.95 23.72 -14.96
N GLY A 93 22.45 24.88 -15.39
CA GLY A 93 23.09 25.85 -14.49
C GLY A 93 22.16 26.45 -13.44
N GLN A 94 20.85 26.59 -13.72
CA GLN A 94 19.88 27.13 -12.77
C GLN A 94 19.61 26.15 -11.62
N PHE A 95 19.58 24.85 -11.92
CA PHE A 95 19.49 23.81 -10.90
C PHE A 95 20.73 23.82 -9.99
N GLU A 96 21.92 23.87 -10.57
CA GLU A 96 23.17 23.93 -9.81
C GLU A 96 23.24 25.20 -8.93
N GLU A 97 22.77 26.35 -9.43
CA GLU A 97 22.70 27.58 -8.63
C GLU A 97 21.73 27.46 -7.45
N ARG A 98 20.53 26.90 -7.67
CA ARG A 98 19.54 26.66 -6.61
C ARG A 98 20.08 25.70 -5.55
N LEU A 99 20.65 24.57 -5.97
CA LEU A 99 21.25 23.59 -5.06
C LEU A 99 22.42 24.20 -4.28
N LYS A 100 23.26 25.03 -4.91
CA LYS A 100 24.33 25.75 -4.22
C LYS A 100 23.78 26.69 -3.16
N GLY A 101 22.68 27.38 -3.44
CA GLY A 101 21.96 28.21 -2.47
C GLY A 101 21.48 27.40 -1.27
N VAL A 102 20.83 26.26 -1.52
CA VAL A 102 20.37 25.31 -0.47
C VAL A 102 21.54 24.85 0.40
N LEU A 103 22.64 24.40 -0.22
CA LEU A 103 23.81 23.92 0.52
C LEU A 103 24.47 25.03 1.34
N LYS A 104 24.52 26.26 0.82
CA LYS A 104 25.07 27.40 1.54
C LYS A 104 24.24 27.72 2.79
N GLU A 105 22.92 27.75 2.67
CA GLU A 105 22.00 27.97 3.80
C GLU A 105 22.15 26.89 4.88
N VAL A 106 22.29 25.62 4.49
CA VAL A 106 22.55 24.52 5.44
C VAL A 106 23.93 24.64 6.10
N GLU A 107 24.97 25.04 5.36
CA GLU A 107 26.31 25.27 5.93
C GLU A 107 26.32 26.46 6.91
N GLU A 108 25.57 27.52 6.62
CA GLU A 108 25.42 28.71 7.47
C GLU A 108 24.64 28.42 8.75
N ALA A 109 23.69 27.49 8.71
CA ALA A 109 22.96 27.01 9.88
C ALA A 109 23.83 26.17 10.86
N ALA A 110 25.13 26.03 10.62
CA ALA A 110 26.11 25.48 11.56
C ALA A 110 25.72 24.15 12.22
N GLY A 111 25.05 23.28 11.46
CA GLY A 111 24.62 21.96 11.92
C GLY A 111 23.26 21.92 12.60
N GLU A 112 22.52 23.03 12.71
CA GLU A 112 21.14 23.04 13.21
C GLU A 112 20.16 22.33 12.26
N ILE A 113 20.52 22.19 10.99
CA ILE A 113 19.67 21.58 9.95
C ILE A 113 20.16 20.17 9.60
N ILE A 114 19.24 19.23 9.58
CA ILE A 114 19.38 17.90 8.96
C ILE A 114 18.58 17.91 7.67
N LEU A 115 19.23 17.58 6.56
CA LEU A 115 18.58 17.49 5.26
C LEU A 115 18.14 16.05 4.98
N PHE A 116 16.86 15.82 4.68
CA PHE A 116 16.39 14.56 4.13
C PHE A 116 16.28 14.68 2.61
N VAL A 117 16.77 13.66 1.91
CA VAL A 117 16.70 13.57 0.45
C VAL A 117 16.17 12.19 0.10
N ASP A 118 14.94 12.13 -0.38
CA ASP A 118 14.43 10.91 -1.01
C ASP A 118 15.05 10.72 -2.40
N GLU A 119 15.17 9.47 -2.82
CA GLU A 119 15.81 9.09 -4.09
C GLU A 119 17.21 9.73 -4.27
N ILE A 120 18.07 9.69 -3.24
CA ILE A 120 19.38 10.38 -3.23
C ILE A 120 20.28 10.00 -4.42
N HIS A 121 20.08 8.83 -5.01
CA HIS A 121 20.79 8.38 -6.21
C HIS A 121 20.57 9.31 -7.41
N THR A 122 19.43 10.00 -7.50
CA THR A 122 19.14 10.97 -8.58
C THR A 122 20.06 12.20 -8.52
N MET A 123 20.56 12.57 -7.34
CA MET A 123 21.56 13.63 -7.16
C MET A 123 23.00 13.13 -7.36
N VAL A 124 23.25 11.87 -7.04
CA VAL A 124 24.60 11.27 -6.98
C VAL A 124 24.95 10.50 -8.27
N GLY A 125 23.96 10.27 -9.13
CA GLY A 125 24.07 9.45 -10.32
C GLY A 125 25.09 9.97 -11.33
N ALA A 126 26.20 9.24 -11.46
CA ALA A 126 27.28 9.51 -12.41
C ALA A 126 26.80 9.52 -13.88
N GLY A 127 26.51 10.70 -14.42
CA GLY A 127 27.02 11.22 -15.69
C GLY A 127 26.93 10.39 -17.00
N LYS A 128 26.18 9.28 -17.07
CA LYS A 128 26.23 8.36 -18.22
C LYS A 128 25.13 8.56 -19.28
N GLY A 129 24.25 9.54 -19.11
CA GLY A 129 23.30 9.96 -20.16
C GLY A 129 23.43 11.44 -20.47
N GLU A 130 23.23 11.84 -21.72
CA GLU A 130 22.99 13.24 -22.11
C GLU A 130 21.74 13.75 -21.38
N GLY A 131 21.91 14.28 -20.17
CA GLY A 131 20.82 14.71 -19.29
C GLY A 131 21.01 14.39 -17.80
N SER A 132 21.92 13.48 -17.43
CA SER A 132 22.15 13.16 -16.01
C SER A 132 22.88 14.29 -15.28
N MET A 133 22.30 14.72 -14.16
CA MET A 133 22.80 15.79 -13.30
C MET A 133 23.82 15.22 -12.31
N ASP A 134 25.02 15.79 -12.25
CA ASP A 134 26.06 15.36 -11.30
C ASP A 134 26.14 16.35 -10.13
N ALA A 135 25.11 16.35 -9.28
CA ALA A 135 25.09 17.10 -8.03
C ALA A 135 26.02 16.47 -6.97
N GLY A 136 26.48 15.24 -7.17
CA GLY A 136 27.42 14.55 -6.30
C GLY A 136 28.71 15.34 -6.05
N ASN A 137 29.23 16.02 -7.08
CA ASN A 137 30.43 16.86 -6.93
C ASN A 137 30.19 18.12 -6.08
N MET A 138 28.95 18.61 -5.99
CA MET A 138 28.60 19.74 -5.14
C MET A 138 28.41 19.33 -3.67
N LEU A 139 27.92 18.11 -3.42
CA LEU A 139 27.70 17.58 -2.08
C LEU A 139 29.00 17.15 -1.39
N LYS A 140 29.94 16.55 -2.15
CA LYS A 140 31.20 16.00 -1.62
C LYS A 140 32.00 16.97 -0.74
N PRO A 141 32.22 18.25 -1.11
CA PRO A 141 32.97 19.18 -0.26
C PRO A 141 32.28 19.46 1.09
N ALA A 142 30.96 19.64 1.10
CA ALA A 142 30.19 19.92 2.31
C ALA A 142 30.16 18.71 3.26
N LEU A 143 29.98 17.51 2.70
CA LEU A 143 30.07 16.23 3.42
C LEU A 143 31.50 15.95 3.93
N ALA A 144 32.52 16.29 3.14
CA ALA A 144 33.92 16.08 3.51
C ALA A 144 34.32 16.92 4.73
N ARG A 145 33.84 18.16 4.80
CA ARG A 145 34.07 19.10 5.90
C ARG A 145 33.19 18.84 7.13
N GLY A 146 32.22 17.93 7.06
CA GLY A 146 31.28 17.66 8.14
C GLY A 146 30.32 18.82 8.44
N LYS A 147 30.13 19.73 7.47
CA LYS A 147 29.20 20.86 7.59
C LYS A 147 27.78 20.51 7.17
N LEU A 148 27.61 19.42 6.43
CA LEU A 148 26.32 18.92 5.97
C LEU A 148 25.97 17.65 6.73
N HIS A 149 24.85 17.67 7.43
CA HIS A 149 24.19 16.48 7.99
C HIS A 149 22.99 16.14 7.12
N MET A 150 22.93 14.90 6.64
CA MET A 150 21.83 14.47 5.80
C MET A 150 21.44 13.02 6.01
N ILE A 151 20.18 12.75 5.71
CA ILE A 151 19.58 11.42 5.61
C ILE A 151 19.23 11.21 4.14
N GLY A 152 19.77 10.16 3.52
CA GLY A 152 19.36 9.74 2.18
C GLY A 152 18.34 8.60 2.24
N ALA A 153 17.52 8.45 1.20
CA ALA A 153 16.75 7.23 0.95
C ALA A 153 16.92 6.78 -0.51
N THR A 154 17.02 5.46 -0.75
CA THR A 154 17.19 4.87 -2.09
C THR A 154 16.93 3.36 -2.04
N THR A 155 16.93 2.67 -3.19
CA THR A 155 16.91 1.20 -3.24
C THR A 155 18.32 0.61 -3.10
N LEU A 156 18.40 -0.69 -2.82
CA LEU A 156 19.70 -1.39 -2.70
C LEU A 156 20.48 -1.36 -4.02
N ALA A 157 19.79 -1.55 -5.14
CA ALA A 157 20.39 -1.54 -6.46
C ALA A 157 21.04 -0.19 -6.78
N GLU A 158 20.30 0.90 -6.57
CA GLU A 158 20.79 2.27 -6.77
C GLU A 158 21.93 2.63 -5.83
N TYR A 159 21.85 2.23 -4.55
CA TYR A 159 22.91 2.46 -3.58
C TYR A 159 24.23 1.83 -4.05
N ARG A 160 24.19 0.56 -4.45
CA ARG A 160 25.36 -0.17 -4.99
C ARG A 160 25.90 0.48 -6.25
N GLN A 161 25.01 0.96 -7.12
CA GLN A 161 25.40 1.53 -8.41
C GLN A 161 25.99 2.93 -8.28
N HIS A 162 25.47 3.77 -7.40
CA HIS A 162 25.75 5.21 -7.38
C HIS A 162 26.49 5.70 -6.13
N VAL A 163 26.28 5.09 -4.97
CA VAL A 163 26.87 5.56 -3.70
C VAL A 163 28.06 4.70 -3.29
N GLU A 164 27.92 3.37 -3.31
CA GLU A 164 28.95 2.44 -2.85
C GLU A 164 30.20 2.44 -3.74
N LYS A 165 30.03 2.64 -5.06
CA LYS A 165 31.13 2.76 -6.02
C LYS A 165 31.95 4.05 -5.87
N ASP A 166 31.41 5.07 -5.21
CA ASP A 166 32.11 6.34 -4.99
C ASP A 166 32.79 6.37 -3.61
N ALA A 167 34.11 6.21 -3.59
CA ALA A 167 34.90 6.16 -2.36
C ALA A 167 34.87 7.45 -1.51
N ALA A 168 34.42 8.60 -2.06
CA ALA A 168 34.22 9.80 -1.27
C ALA A 168 32.90 9.74 -0.51
N LEU A 169 31.84 9.25 -1.15
CA LEU A 169 30.49 9.15 -0.57
C LEU A 169 30.37 7.95 0.38
N GLU A 170 30.93 6.80 0.03
CA GLU A 170 30.94 5.58 0.86
C GLU A 170 31.64 5.79 2.22
N ARG A 171 32.57 6.76 2.29
CA ARG A 171 33.23 7.19 3.53
C ARG A 171 32.42 8.19 4.37
N ARG A 172 31.28 8.68 3.88
CA ARG A 172 30.43 9.68 4.55
C ARG A 172 29.04 9.15 4.87
N PHE A 173 28.56 8.20 4.09
CA PHE A 173 27.30 7.53 4.30
C PHE A 173 27.44 6.21 5.07
N GLN A 174 26.40 5.86 5.81
CA GLN A 174 26.24 4.57 6.48
C GLN A 174 24.89 3.97 6.09
N PRO A 175 24.84 2.76 5.52
CA PRO A 175 23.59 2.11 5.17
C PRO A 175 22.77 1.74 6.42
N VAL A 176 21.45 1.90 6.30
CA VAL A 176 20.40 1.44 7.23
C VAL A 176 19.39 0.67 6.39
N TYR A 177 19.31 -0.64 6.56
CA TYR A 177 18.39 -1.46 5.79
C TYR A 177 16.98 -1.35 6.37
N VAL A 178 16.00 -1.09 5.50
CA VAL A 178 14.58 -0.98 5.83
C VAL A 178 13.85 -2.04 5.01
N GLY A 179 13.58 -3.19 5.66
CA GLY A 179 12.84 -4.29 5.04
C GLY A 179 11.34 -4.06 5.03
N GLU A 180 10.62 -4.82 4.21
CA GLU A 180 9.16 -4.93 4.28
C GLU A 180 8.74 -5.40 5.69
N PRO A 181 7.74 -4.78 6.33
CA PRO A 181 7.27 -5.21 7.65
C PRO A 181 6.59 -6.58 7.56
N SER A 182 6.54 -7.29 8.69
CA SER A 182 5.81 -8.55 8.74
C SER A 182 4.30 -8.33 8.57
N PHE A 183 3.56 -9.42 8.36
CA PHE A 183 2.10 -9.38 8.30
C PHE A 183 1.47 -8.78 9.56
N ASP A 184 1.95 -9.19 10.74
CA ASP A 184 1.45 -8.69 12.03
C ASP A 184 1.84 -7.22 12.28
N ASP A 185 3.06 -6.83 11.91
CA ASP A 185 3.50 -5.43 11.98
C ASP A 185 2.68 -4.55 11.05
N THR A 186 2.34 -5.04 9.87
CA THR A 186 1.48 -4.33 8.91
C THR A 186 0.10 -4.08 9.51
N ILE A 187 -0.51 -5.09 10.14
CA ILE A 187 -1.79 -4.92 10.83
C ILE A 187 -1.68 -3.86 11.94
N ALA A 188 -0.60 -3.87 12.72
CA ALA A 188 -0.36 -2.86 13.75
C ALA A 188 -0.23 -1.45 13.16
N ILE A 189 0.48 -1.30 12.04
CA ILE A 189 0.61 -0.04 11.29
C ILE A 189 -0.77 0.44 10.82
N LEU A 190 -1.54 -0.41 10.14
CA LEU A 190 -2.87 -0.06 9.65
C LEU A 190 -3.83 0.31 10.78
N ARG A 191 -3.77 -0.39 11.92
CA ARG A 191 -4.57 -0.03 13.12
C ARG A 191 -4.18 1.32 13.70
N GLY A 192 -2.91 1.67 13.65
CA GLY A 192 -2.43 2.99 14.10
C GLY A 192 -2.81 4.12 13.14
N LEU A 193 -2.91 3.83 11.84
CA LEU A 193 -3.37 4.79 10.83
C LEU A 193 -4.91 4.86 10.73
N LYS A 194 -5.62 3.84 11.22
CA LYS A 194 -7.08 3.69 11.14
C LYS A 194 -7.82 4.98 11.45
N GLU A 195 -7.55 5.58 12.62
CA GLU A 195 -8.29 6.76 13.07
C GLU A 195 -8.12 7.96 12.12
N LYS A 196 -6.92 8.14 11.53
CA LYS A 196 -6.66 9.21 10.56
C LYS A 196 -7.47 9.03 9.27
N TYR A 197 -7.52 7.81 8.74
CA TYR A 197 -8.33 7.51 7.55
C TYR A 197 -9.84 7.58 7.83
N GLU A 198 -10.28 7.12 9.00
CA GLU A 198 -11.68 7.23 9.43
C GLU A 198 -12.14 8.70 9.48
N VAL A 199 -11.32 9.57 10.08
CA VAL A 199 -11.61 11.01 10.16
C VAL A 199 -11.54 11.67 8.78
N HIS A 200 -10.51 11.40 7.98
CA HIS A 200 -10.33 12.00 6.65
C HIS A 200 -11.49 11.67 5.68
N HIS A 201 -11.94 10.42 5.70
CA HIS A 201 -13.01 9.96 4.81
C HIS A 201 -14.41 10.07 5.43
N GLY A 202 -14.52 10.28 6.74
CA GLY A 202 -15.80 10.34 7.43
C GLY A 202 -16.52 8.98 7.41
N VAL A 203 -15.77 7.90 7.56
CA VAL A 203 -16.25 6.51 7.57
C VAL A 203 -15.59 5.75 8.72
N LYS A 204 -16.10 4.56 9.02
CA LYS A 204 -15.47 3.60 9.92
C LYS A 204 -14.78 2.50 9.15
N ILE A 205 -13.81 1.87 9.79
CA ILE A 205 -13.05 0.75 9.24
C ILE A 205 -13.19 -0.43 10.20
N ALA A 206 -13.80 -1.51 9.75
CA ALA A 206 -13.86 -2.73 10.55
C ALA A 206 -12.45 -3.35 10.71
N ASP A 207 -12.18 -3.99 11.85
CA ASP A 207 -10.85 -4.56 12.11
C ASP A 207 -10.52 -5.72 11.16
N ASP A 208 -11.53 -6.50 10.77
CA ASP A 208 -11.41 -7.54 9.76
C ASP A 208 -11.11 -6.98 8.36
N ALA A 209 -11.57 -5.76 8.04
CA ALA A 209 -11.19 -5.07 6.81
C ALA A 209 -9.68 -4.73 6.79
N ILE A 210 -9.10 -4.34 7.92
CA ILE A 210 -7.65 -4.13 8.06
C ILE A 210 -6.88 -5.43 7.80
N VAL A 211 -7.33 -6.53 8.41
CA VAL A 211 -6.72 -7.86 8.21
C VAL A 211 -6.87 -8.30 6.74
N ALA A 212 -8.03 -8.04 6.12
CA ALA A 212 -8.26 -8.31 4.71
C ALA A 212 -7.34 -7.48 3.80
N ALA A 213 -7.13 -6.20 4.09
CA ALA A 213 -6.23 -5.34 3.32
C ALA A 213 -4.80 -5.85 3.33
N ALA A 214 -4.26 -6.22 4.50
CA ALA A 214 -2.94 -6.83 4.60
C ALA A 214 -2.88 -8.18 3.87
N ARG A 215 -3.88 -9.05 4.04
CA ARG A 215 -3.89 -10.40 3.49
C ARG A 215 -4.01 -10.42 1.97
N LEU A 216 -4.99 -9.69 1.44
CA LEU A 216 -5.28 -9.66 0.01
C LEU A 216 -4.17 -8.93 -0.75
N SER A 217 -3.63 -7.82 -0.22
CA SER A 217 -2.50 -7.15 -0.86
C SER A 217 -1.23 -8.01 -0.89
N THR A 218 -0.93 -8.75 0.18
CA THR A 218 0.21 -9.68 0.22
C THR A 218 0.09 -10.77 -0.85
N ARG A 219 -1.12 -11.32 -1.03
CA ARG A 219 -1.37 -12.44 -1.93
C ARG A 219 -1.48 -12.03 -3.40
N TYR A 220 -2.19 -10.93 -3.69
CA TYR A 220 -2.59 -10.58 -5.04
C TYR A 220 -1.84 -9.38 -5.63
N LEU A 221 -1.03 -8.66 -4.85
CA LEU A 221 -0.21 -7.54 -5.30
C LEU A 221 1.28 -7.81 -4.99
N PRO A 222 1.94 -8.74 -5.71
CA PRO A 222 3.31 -9.16 -5.43
C PRO A 222 4.37 -8.14 -5.86
N ASP A 223 4.07 -7.29 -6.85
CA ASP A 223 4.99 -6.28 -7.39
C ASP A 223 5.07 -5.00 -6.52
N ARG A 224 4.36 -4.98 -5.38
CA ARG A 224 4.35 -3.89 -4.41
C ARG A 224 4.68 -4.42 -3.02
N PHE A 225 5.16 -3.55 -2.15
CA PHE A 225 5.61 -3.90 -0.81
C PHE A 225 4.65 -3.37 0.27
N LEU A 226 4.54 -4.11 1.37
CA LEU A 226 3.92 -3.62 2.59
C LEU A 226 4.79 -2.52 3.24
N PRO A 227 4.18 -1.60 4.02
CA PRO A 227 2.74 -1.49 4.27
C PRO A 227 1.97 -0.75 3.17
N ASP A 228 2.65 -0.07 2.23
CA ASP A 228 2.06 0.82 1.21
C ASP A 228 0.87 0.22 0.47
N LYS A 229 1.02 -0.97 -0.13
CA LYS A 229 -0.08 -1.62 -0.87
C LYS A 229 -1.32 -1.91 -0.03
N ALA A 230 -1.18 -2.11 1.28
CA ALA A 230 -2.31 -2.36 2.16
C ALA A 230 -2.97 -1.05 2.62
N VAL A 231 -2.16 -0.01 2.84
CA VAL A 231 -2.65 1.35 3.12
C VAL A 231 -3.46 1.87 1.93
N ASP A 232 -2.95 1.69 0.71
CA ASP A 232 -3.60 2.12 -0.53
C ASP A 232 -4.95 1.42 -0.77
N LEU A 233 -5.04 0.11 -0.49
CA LEU A 233 -6.32 -0.61 -0.53
C LEU A 233 -7.34 -0.05 0.47
N LEU A 234 -6.87 0.31 1.68
CA LEU A 234 -7.72 0.84 2.73
C LEU A 234 -8.20 2.25 2.37
N ASP A 235 -7.32 3.08 1.82
CA ASP A 235 -7.63 4.43 1.35
C ASP A 235 -8.66 4.40 0.20
N GLU A 236 -8.46 3.54 -0.80
CA GLU A 236 -9.42 3.42 -1.91
C GLU A 236 -10.78 2.89 -1.43
N ALA A 237 -10.81 1.93 -0.51
CA ALA A 237 -12.06 1.39 0.02
C ALA A 237 -12.83 2.42 0.87
N THR A 238 -12.12 3.20 1.69
CA THR A 238 -12.72 4.26 2.51
C THR A 238 -13.23 5.42 1.65
N SER A 239 -12.46 5.85 0.64
CA SER A 239 -12.88 6.82 -0.36
C SER A 239 -14.11 6.36 -1.16
N ALA A 240 -14.13 5.10 -1.58
CA ALA A 240 -15.27 4.53 -2.31
C ALA A 240 -16.55 4.53 -1.46
N LEU A 241 -16.45 4.20 -0.16
CA LEU A 241 -17.59 4.24 0.75
C LEU A 241 -18.08 5.67 0.99
N LYS A 242 -17.17 6.63 1.16
CA LYS A 242 -17.51 8.06 1.28
C LYS A 242 -18.33 8.54 0.07
N MET A 243 -17.90 8.20 -1.14
CA MET A 243 -18.64 8.54 -2.35
C MET A 243 -20.05 7.92 -2.36
N GLN A 244 -20.21 6.69 -1.87
CA GLN A 244 -21.52 6.05 -1.76
C GLN A 244 -22.42 6.76 -0.74
N LEU A 245 -21.87 7.23 0.38
CA LEU A 245 -22.62 7.97 1.41
C LEU A 245 -23.15 9.32 0.90
N GLU A 246 -22.39 9.98 0.02
CA GLU A 246 -22.79 11.27 -0.56
C GLU A 246 -23.77 11.12 -1.74
N SER A 247 -23.79 9.94 -2.37
CA SER A 247 -24.58 9.64 -3.55
C SER A 247 -26.05 9.36 -3.24
N VAL A 248 -26.92 9.66 -4.20
CA VAL A 248 -28.34 9.32 -4.13
C VAL A 248 -28.50 7.79 -4.15
N PRO A 249 -29.28 7.18 -3.24
CA PRO A 249 -29.50 5.73 -3.25
C PRO A 249 -30.06 5.24 -4.58
N ILE A 250 -29.59 4.10 -5.06
CA ILE A 250 -30.01 3.51 -6.36
C ILE A 250 -31.54 3.34 -6.43
N SER A 251 -32.18 2.98 -5.32
CA SER A 251 -33.63 2.87 -5.22
C SER A 251 -34.35 4.20 -5.48
N LEU A 252 -33.84 5.30 -4.92
CA LEU A 252 -34.37 6.64 -5.11
C LEU A 252 -34.09 7.16 -6.53
N ASP A 253 -32.88 6.93 -7.04
CA ASP A 253 -32.51 7.31 -8.41
C ASP A 253 -33.39 6.62 -9.46
N ARG A 254 -33.67 5.32 -9.31
CA ARG A 254 -34.59 4.58 -10.18
C ARG A 254 -36.01 5.17 -10.18
N LEU A 255 -36.53 5.53 -9.01
CA LEU A 255 -37.86 6.16 -8.90
C LEU A 255 -37.87 7.55 -9.56
N ASN A 256 -36.83 8.35 -9.35
CA ASN A 256 -36.69 9.67 -9.96
C ASN A 256 -36.59 9.60 -11.49
N ASN A 257 -35.78 8.68 -12.02
CA ASN A 257 -35.63 8.46 -13.45
C ASN A 257 -36.95 7.97 -14.09
N ARG A 258 -37.67 7.06 -13.43
CA ARG A 258 -38.98 6.60 -13.91
C ARG A 258 -40.02 7.73 -13.89
N ARG A 259 -40.03 8.55 -12.83
CA ARG A 259 -40.89 9.73 -12.73
C ARG A 259 -40.60 10.71 -13.88
N LEU A 260 -39.33 10.99 -14.14
CA LEU A 260 -38.93 11.91 -15.22
C LEU A 260 -39.39 11.40 -16.59
N GLN A 261 -39.28 10.10 -16.88
CA GLN A 261 -39.81 9.52 -18.12
C GLN A 261 -41.31 9.76 -18.28
N LEU A 262 -42.08 9.55 -17.22
CA LEU A 262 -43.53 9.76 -17.21
C LEU A 262 -43.91 11.24 -17.34
N GLU A 263 -43.15 12.15 -16.72
CA GLU A 263 -43.32 13.60 -16.88
C GLU A 263 -43.09 14.05 -18.34
N ILE A 264 -42.10 13.46 -19.02
CA ILE A 264 -41.83 13.70 -20.44
C ILE A 264 -42.99 13.16 -21.30
N GLU A 265 -43.49 11.96 -21.00
CA GLU A 265 -44.66 11.37 -21.68
C GLU A 265 -45.92 12.24 -21.48
N GLU A 266 -46.17 12.72 -20.26
CA GLU A 266 -47.29 13.62 -19.95
C GLU A 266 -47.18 14.94 -20.75
N ALA A 267 -45.97 15.50 -20.85
CA ALA A 267 -45.70 16.73 -21.59
C ALA A 267 -45.93 16.55 -23.10
N ALA A 268 -45.57 15.40 -23.67
CA ALA A 268 -45.81 15.07 -25.07
C ALA A 268 -47.31 14.94 -25.38
N LEU A 269 -48.07 14.34 -24.46
CA LEU A 269 -49.53 14.16 -24.60
C LEU A 269 -50.33 15.45 -24.35
N LYS A 270 -49.69 16.54 -23.91
CA LYS A 270 -50.35 17.79 -23.52
C LYS A 270 -51.14 18.48 -24.65
N LYS A 271 -50.76 18.24 -25.92
CA LYS A 271 -51.42 18.81 -27.11
C LYS A 271 -52.42 17.85 -27.79
N ASP A 272 -52.43 16.58 -27.41
CA ASP A 272 -53.33 15.58 -27.98
C ASP A 272 -54.68 15.61 -27.24
N LYS A 273 -55.76 15.81 -28.00
CA LYS A 273 -57.14 15.94 -27.47
C LYS A 273 -57.96 14.66 -27.59
N SER A 274 -57.38 13.58 -28.10
CA SER A 274 -58.06 12.28 -28.22
C SER A 274 -58.47 11.73 -26.84
N ASP A 275 -59.56 10.98 -26.80
CA ASP A 275 -60.04 10.40 -25.54
C ASP A 275 -59.08 9.36 -24.97
N HIS A 276 -58.33 8.67 -25.84
CA HIS A 276 -57.20 7.81 -25.45
C HIS A 276 -56.08 8.61 -24.76
N ALA A 277 -55.67 9.75 -25.32
CA ALA A 277 -54.65 10.60 -24.71
C ALA A 277 -55.08 11.16 -23.34
N LYS A 278 -56.36 11.51 -23.17
CA LYS A 278 -56.91 11.93 -21.87
C LYS A 278 -56.84 10.82 -20.83
N ALA A 279 -57.28 9.60 -21.18
CA ALA A 279 -57.24 8.44 -20.28
C ALA A 279 -55.80 8.09 -19.87
N ARG A 280 -54.88 8.03 -20.84
CA ARG A 280 -53.45 7.76 -20.59
C ARG A 280 -52.80 8.84 -19.75
N LYS A 281 -53.15 10.12 -19.95
CA LYS A 281 -52.64 11.23 -19.15
C LYS A 281 -53.05 11.12 -17.68
N GLU A 282 -54.28 10.71 -17.41
CA GLU A 282 -54.75 10.53 -16.04
C GLU A 282 -54.07 9.35 -15.34
N GLU A 283 -53.86 8.25 -16.07
CA GLU A 283 -53.05 7.11 -15.61
C GLU A 283 -51.61 7.52 -15.27
N ILE A 284 -50.96 8.28 -16.17
CA ILE A 284 -49.59 8.78 -15.97
C ILE A 284 -49.51 9.68 -14.73
N LYS A 285 -50.47 10.59 -14.53
CA LYS A 285 -50.50 11.44 -13.34
C LYS A 285 -50.61 10.64 -12.05
N GLN A 286 -51.45 9.60 -12.04
CA GLN A 286 -51.57 8.72 -10.89
C GLN A 286 -50.23 8.01 -10.62
N GLN A 287 -49.59 7.46 -11.65
CA GLN A 287 -48.27 6.83 -11.52
C GLN A 287 -47.19 7.80 -11.03
N ILE A 288 -47.17 9.05 -11.52
CA ILE A 288 -46.27 10.10 -11.05
C ILE A 288 -46.52 10.41 -9.56
N ALA A 289 -47.79 10.51 -9.15
CA ALA A 289 -48.15 10.77 -7.76
C ALA A 289 -47.68 9.63 -6.83
N ASP A 290 -47.88 8.38 -7.24
CA ASP A 290 -47.44 7.20 -6.48
C ASP A 290 -45.91 7.14 -6.38
N LEU A 291 -45.20 7.34 -7.50
CA LEU A 291 -43.73 7.39 -7.53
C LEU A 291 -43.19 8.53 -6.67
N ARG A 292 -43.85 9.69 -6.67
CA ARG A 292 -43.45 10.84 -5.85
C ARG A 292 -43.64 10.54 -4.35
N ALA A 293 -44.72 9.87 -3.96
CA ALA A 293 -44.93 9.45 -2.59
C ALA A 293 -43.85 8.46 -2.12
N GLN A 294 -43.53 7.46 -2.95
CA GLN A 294 -42.47 6.48 -2.67
C GLN A 294 -41.09 7.14 -2.59
N ALA A 295 -40.74 8.00 -3.56
CA ALA A 295 -39.47 8.71 -3.60
C ALA A 295 -39.31 9.61 -2.36
N LYS A 296 -40.37 10.34 -1.97
CA LYS A 296 -40.34 11.21 -0.78
C LYS A 296 -40.10 10.43 0.51
N ALA A 297 -40.67 9.23 0.63
CA ALA A 297 -40.45 8.37 1.80
C ALA A 297 -38.97 7.93 1.90
N ILE A 298 -38.38 7.49 0.79
CA ILE A 298 -36.96 7.07 0.75
C ILE A 298 -36.03 8.28 0.96
N ASP A 299 -36.32 9.40 0.30
CA ASP A 299 -35.54 10.64 0.43
C ASP A 299 -35.54 11.15 1.87
N SER A 300 -36.69 11.16 2.55
CA SER A 300 -36.75 11.59 3.95
C SER A 300 -35.92 10.69 4.89
N LYS A 301 -35.92 9.37 4.66
CA LYS A 301 -35.07 8.42 5.39
C LYS A 301 -33.58 8.68 5.11
N TRP A 302 -33.24 8.85 3.84
CA TRP A 302 -31.86 9.10 3.41
C TRP A 302 -31.30 10.42 3.97
N GLN A 303 -32.07 11.51 3.91
CA GLN A 303 -31.66 12.80 4.49
C GLN A 303 -31.45 12.69 6.01
N HIS A 304 -32.36 12.01 6.70
CA HIS A 304 -32.23 11.80 8.14
C HIS A 304 -30.95 11.02 8.51
N GLU A 305 -30.68 9.90 7.82
CA GLU A 305 -29.44 9.14 8.03
C GLU A 305 -28.20 9.98 7.70
N LYS A 306 -28.24 10.75 6.61
CA LYS A 306 -27.15 11.62 6.17
C LYS A 306 -26.85 12.72 7.19
N ASP A 307 -27.86 13.37 7.75
CA ASP A 307 -27.72 14.41 8.77
C ASP A 307 -27.08 13.87 10.06
N ILE A 308 -27.45 12.65 10.46
CA ILE A 308 -26.84 11.96 11.61
C ILE A 308 -25.36 11.69 11.33
N LEU A 309 -25.03 11.12 10.17
CA LEU A 309 -23.64 10.81 9.79
C LEU A 309 -22.79 12.09 9.66
N GLN A 310 -23.34 13.16 9.09
CA GLN A 310 -22.65 14.45 9.03
C GLN A 310 -22.35 14.98 10.43
N THR A 311 -23.27 14.82 11.37
CA THR A 311 -23.06 15.20 12.77
C THR A 311 -21.95 14.37 13.42
N VAL A 312 -21.90 13.06 13.17
CA VAL A 312 -20.83 12.16 13.63
C VAL A 312 -19.48 12.60 13.07
N ASN A 313 -19.39 12.83 11.76
CA ASN A 313 -18.15 13.17 11.07
C ASN A 313 -17.60 14.53 11.53
N THR A 314 -18.44 15.57 11.57
CA THR A 314 -18.03 16.90 12.06
C THR A 314 -17.61 16.88 13.53
N ALA A 315 -18.22 16.03 14.37
CA ALA A 315 -17.79 15.88 15.76
C ALA A 315 -16.44 15.15 15.85
N ALA A 316 -16.22 14.09 15.06
CA ALA A 316 -14.97 13.33 15.03
C ALA A 316 -13.79 14.19 14.53
N GLU A 317 -13.96 14.95 13.45
CA GLU A 317 -12.96 15.89 12.93
C GLU A 317 -12.55 16.94 13.97
N LYS A 318 -13.54 17.50 14.69
CA LYS A 318 -13.27 18.46 15.78
C LYS A 318 -12.53 17.80 16.94
N MET A 319 -12.87 16.56 17.28
CA MET A 319 -12.17 15.82 18.33
C MET A 319 -10.71 15.56 17.96
N ASP A 320 -10.41 15.13 16.73
CA ASP A 320 -9.02 14.94 16.27
C ASP A 320 -8.22 16.26 16.32
N SER A 321 -8.82 17.36 15.85
CA SER A 321 -8.22 18.70 15.95
C SER A 321 -7.94 19.11 17.39
N LEU A 322 -8.89 18.90 18.31
CA LEU A 322 -8.72 19.20 19.73
C LEU A 322 -7.69 18.29 20.41
N ARG A 323 -7.55 17.03 19.99
CA ARG A 323 -6.50 16.14 20.50
C ARG A 323 -5.12 16.65 20.12
N SER A 324 -4.94 17.05 18.86
CA SER A 324 -3.70 17.68 18.40
C SER A 324 -3.40 18.97 19.20
N GLN A 325 -4.40 19.84 19.38
CA GLN A 325 -4.26 21.05 20.19
C GLN A 325 -3.94 20.75 21.67
N LEU A 326 -4.52 19.69 22.23
CA LEU A 326 -4.25 19.25 23.60
C LEU A 326 -2.79 18.79 23.73
N GLU A 327 -2.29 17.98 22.81
CA GLU A 327 -0.89 17.55 22.80
C GLU A 327 0.07 18.74 22.71
N ILE A 328 -0.25 19.73 21.86
CA ILE A 328 0.52 20.96 21.73
C ILE A 328 0.49 21.77 23.03
N ALA A 329 -0.69 21.96 23.63
CA ALA A 329 -0.84 22.72 24.88
C ALA A 329 -0.14 22.04 26.07
N GLU A 330 -0.21 20.70 26.17
CA GLU A 330 0.50 19.93 27.19
C GLU A 330 2.03 20.05 27.01
N ARG A 331 2.52 20.04 25.76
CA ARG A 331 3.95 20.23 25.45
C ARG A 331 4.43 21.64 25.80
N ASP A 332 3.67 22.66 25.44
CA ASP A 332 4.03 24.07 25.63
C ASP A 332 3.73 24.56 27.07
N ALA A 333 3.30 23.64 27.95
CA ALA A 333 2.91 23.89 29.34
C ALA A 333 1.78 24.93 29.50
N ASP A 334 0.92 25.09 28.49
CA ASP A 334 -0.31 25.88 28.56
C ASP A 334 -1.41 25.07 29.26
N LEU A 335 -1.32 25.04 30.59
CA LEU A 335 -2.25 24.32 31.46
C LEU A 335 -3.69 24.83 31.35
N ALA A 336 -3.89 26.11 30.98
CA ALA A 336 -5.22 26.68 30.86
C ALA A 336 -5.94 26.13 29.63
N THR A 337 -5.28 26.16 28.47
CA THR A 337 -5.82 25.58 27.23
C THR A 337 -5.99 24.07 27.35
N ALA A 338 -5.00 23.36 27.90
CA ALA A 338 -5.09 21.92 28.10
C ALA A 338 -6.28 21.52 29.00
N SER A 339 -6.50 22.25 30.12
CA SER A 339 -7.62 22.00 31.02
C SER A 339 -8.98 22.26 30.34
N ARG A 340 -9.11 23.36 29.59
CA ARG A 340 -10.32 23.71 28.84
C ARG A 340 -10.70 22.62 27.83
N ILE A 341 -9.72 22.12 27.08
CA ILE A 341 -9.95 21.06 26.09
C ILE A 341 -10.31 19.75 26.79
N LYS A 342 -9.50 19.32 27.76
CA LYS A 342 -9.61 18.01 28.41
C LYS A 342 -10.88 17.83 29.24
N TYR A 343 -11.30 18.88 29.95
CA TYR A 343 -12.44 18.81 30.89
C TYR A 343 -13.68 19.57 30.41
N GLY A 344 -13.59 20.35 29.32
CA GLY A 344 -14.70 21.13 28.76
C GLY A 344 -15.09 20.63 27.36
N ASP A 345 -14.30 21.01 26.35
CA ASP A 345 -14.66 20.82 24.94
C ASP A 345 -14.73 19.33 24.55
N MET A 346 -13.77 18.50 24.98
CA MET A 346 -13.68 17.08 24.61
C MET A 346 -14.87 16.27 25.18
N PRO A 347 -15.22 16.36 26.49
CA PRO A 347 -16.39 15.67 27.02
C PRO A 347 -17.72 16.09 26.38
N GLU A 348 -17.84 17.34 25.93
CA GLU A 348 -19.04 17.81 25.23
C GLU A 348 -19.18 17.15 23.85
N LEU A 349 -18.10 17.09 23.08
CA LEU A 349 -18.08 16.41 21.78
C LEU A 349 -18.27 14.91 21.92
N GLU A 350 -17.69 14.27 22.94
CA GLU A 350 -17.89 12.84 23.22
C GLU A 350 -19.36 12.52 23.47
N LYS A 351 -20.06 13.35 24.27
CA LYS A 351 -21.51 13.21 24.50
C LYS A 351 -22.30 13.38 23.21
N LYS A 352 -21.96 14.37 22.39
CA LYS A 352 -22.62 14.61 21.10
C LYS A 352 -22.43 13.45 20.13
N LEU A 353 -21.21 12.92 20.04
CA LEU A 353 -20.86 11.76 19.23
C LEU A 353 -21.62 10.51 19.71
N ALA A 354 -21.66 10.28 21.02
CA ALA A 354 -22.39 9.16 21.61
C ALA A 354 -23.91 9.23 21.32
N SER A 355 -24.50 10.41 21.44
CA SER A 355 -25.93 10.64 21.14
C SER A 355 -26.24 10.38 19.66
N ALA A 356 -25.43 10.93 18.73
CA ALA A 356 -25.65 10.73 17.30
C ALA A 356 -25.45 9.26 16.89
N ARG A 357 -24.47 8.57 17.47
CA ARG A 357 -24.29 7.13 17.27
C ARG A 357 -25.44 6.31 17.82
N GLN A 358 -26.01 6.70 18.95
CA GLN A 358 -27.19 6.03 19.51
C GLN A 358 -28.42 6.21 18.62
N GLU A 359 -28.61 7.40 18.05
CA GLU A 359 -29.66 7.68 17.07
C GLU A 359 -29.51 6.81 15.82
N LEU A 360 -28.29 6.70 15.28
CA LEU A 360 -28.00 5.83 14.14
C LEU A 360 -28.21 4.34 14.47
N ALA A 361 -27.87 3.91 15.69
CA ALA A 361 -28.04 2.54 16.15
C ALA A 361 -29.51 2.17 16.42
N ALA A 362 -30.37 3.16 16.69
CA ALA A 362 -31.80 2.95 16.84
C ALA A 362 -32.50 2.63 15.51
N ILE A 363 -31.88 2.96 14.38
CA ILE A 363 -32.37 2.59 13.05
C ILE A 363 -32.09 1.10 12.81
N PRO A 364 -33.11 0.26 12.58
CA PRO A 364 -32.93 -1.17 12.31
C PRO A 364 -32.01 -1.41 11.10
N PRO A 365 -31.14 -2.42 11.12
CA PRO A 365 -30.25 -2.71 9.99
C PRO A 365 -30.98 -2.93 8.66
N ALA A 366 -32.20 -3.47 8.70
CA ALA A 366 -33.01 -3.71 7.50
C ALA A 366 -33.62 -2.43 6.89
N ASP A 367 -33.72 -1.35 7.68
CA ASP A 367 -34.25 -0.06 7.25
C ASP A 367 -33.15 0.93 6.84
N ARG A 368 -31.89 0.60 7.13
CA ARG A 368 -30.73 1.47 6.91
C ARG A 368 -30.39 1.55 5.43
N LEU A 369 -30.33 2.76 4.89
CA LEU A 369 -29.98 3.03 3.49
C LEU A 369 -28.48 3.24 3.29
N LEU A 370 -27.78 3.75 4.32
CA LEU A 370 -26.38 4.11 4.28
C LEU A 370 -25.53 3.21 5.17
N ARG A 371 -24.43 2.68 4.64
CA ARG A 371 -23.44 1.95 5.44
C ARG A 371 -22.24 2.86 5.70
N GLU A 372 -21.91 3.05 6.98
CA GLU A 372 -20.79 3.90 7.39
C GLU A 372 -19.47 3.15 7.60
N GLU A 373 -19.46 1.81 7.50
CA GLU A 373 -18.31 0.98 7.84
C GLU A 373 -17.78 0.20 6.63
N VAL A 374 -16.46 0.31 6.41
CA VAL A 374 -15.69 -0.48 5.44
C VAL A 374 -15.47 -1.88 5.99
N THR A 375 -15.76 -2.87 5.15
CA THR A 375 -15.75 -4.30 5.46
C THR A 375 -14.75 -5.05 4.57
N PRO A 376 -14.44 -6.33 4.85
CA PRO A 376 -13.60 -7.15 3.98
C PRO A 376 -14.07 -7.20 2.52
N ASP A 377 -15.39 -7.17 2.27
CA ASP A 377 -15.96 -7.20 0.92
C ASP A 377 -15.58 -5.94 0.11
N ASP A 378 -15.41 -4.80 0.77
CA ASP A 378 -15.01 -3.55 0.12
C ASP A 378 -13.55 -3.62 -0.33
N ILE A 379 -12.69 -4.13 0.54
CA ILE A 379 -11.29 -4.38 0.21
C ILE A 379 -11.19 -5.37 -0.95
N ALA A 380 -11.94 -6.47 -0.90
CA ALA A 380 -11.98 -7.45 -1.97
C ALA A 380 -12.51 -6.84 -3.27
N SER A 381 -13.48 -5.93 -3.22
CA SER A 381 -13.99 -5.21 -4.39
C SER A 381 -12.92 -4.31 -5.01
N VAL A 382 -12.11 -3.63 -4.22
CA VAL A 382 -10.97 -2.84 -4.72
C VAL A 382 -9.95 -3.77 -5.40
N VAL A 383 -9.54 -4.85 -4.73
CA VAL A 383 -8.58 -5.82 -5.29
C VAL A 383 -9.13 -6.44 -6.58
N ALA A 384 -10.42 -6.75 -6.64
CA ALA A 384 -11.08 -7.27 -7.84
C ALA A 384 -10.98 -6.28 -9.02
N ARG A 385 -11.16 -4.98 -8.77
CA ARG A 385 -10.99 -3.95 -9.81
C ARG A 385 -9.55 -3.86 -10.31
N TRP A 386 -8.58 -3.96 -9.41
CA TRP A 386 -7.16 -3.84 -9.75
C TRP A 386 -6.62 -5.07 -10.49
N THR A 387 -7.08 -6.26 -10.11
CA THR A 387 -6.53 -7.54 -10.57
C THR A 387 -7.40 -8.25 -11.61
N GLY A 388 -8.69 -7.89 -11.70
CA GLY A 388 -9.68 -8.59 -12.52
C GLY A 388 -10.20 -9.90 -11.89
N ILE A 389 -9.76 -10.27 -10.69
CA ILE A 389 -10.20 -11.49 -10.00
C ILE A 389 -11.59 -11.25 -9.38
N PRO A 390 -12.60 -12.12 -9.62
CA PRO A 390 -13.92 -11.96 -9.02
C PRO A 390 -13.90 -11.95 -7.49
N VAL A 391 -14.73 -11.09 -6.88
CA VAL A 391 -14.82 -10.92 -5.42
C VAL A 391 -15.12 -12.24 -4.72
N GLU A 392 -15.97 -13.08 -5.30
CA GLU A 392 -16.35 -14.38 -4.75
C GLU A 392 -15.12 -15.30 -4.58
N ARG A 393 -14.15 -15.21 -5.49
CA ARG A 393 -12.89 -15.98 -5.40
C ARG A 393 -11.91 -15.41 -4.38
N LEU A 394 -11.90 -14.10 -4.20
CA LEU A 394 -11.05 -13.42 -3.21
C LEU A 394 -11.54 -13.71 -1.79
N MET A 395 -12.85 -13.81 -1.61
CA MET A 395 -13.51 -14.05 -0.31
C MET A 395 -13.60 -15.54 0.06
N GLU A 396 -13.40 -16.47 -0.88
CA GLU A 396 -13.45 -17.90 -0.57
C GLU A 396 -12.31 -18.30 0.38
N SER A 397 -12.68 -18.91 1.52
CA SER A 397 -11.70 -19.41 2.49
C SER A 397 -10.76 -20.42 1.87
N GLU A 398 -9.48 -20.36 2.25
CA GLU A 398 -8.46 -21.30 1.78
C GLU A 398 -8.83 -22.76 2.09
N SER A 399 -9.43 -23.01 3.26
CA SER A 399 -9.93 -24.34 3.63
C SER A 399 -11.00 -24.87 2.66
N SER A 400 -11.94 -24.01 2.23
CA SER A 400 -12.95 -24.36 1.23
C SER A 400 -12.30 -24.70 -0.11
N LYS A 401 -11.38 -23.86 -0.60
CA LYS A 401 -10.64 -24.11 -1.86
C LYS A 401 -9.91 -25.45 -1.81
N LEU A 402 -9.20 -25.72 -0.73
CA LEU A 402 -8.41 -26.94 -0.56
C LEU A 402 -9.23 -28.23 -0.42
N THR A 403 -10.45 -28.13 0.13
CA THR A 403 -11.35 -29.28 0.28
C THR A 403 -11.97 -29.70 -1.06
N LYS A 404 -12.15 -28.75 -1.97
CA LYS A 404 -12.69 -28.97 -3.32
C LYS A 404 -11.61 -29.14 -4.39
N LEU A 405 -10.33 -29.18 -3.99
CA LEU A 405 -9.20 -29.08 -4.92
C LEU A 405 -9.18 -30.22 -5.96
N GLU A 406 -9.47 -31.46 -5.55
CA GLU A 406 -9.59 -32.59 -6.48
C GLU A 406 -10.70 -32.37 -7.51
N ASP A 407 -11.88 -31.98 -7.05
CA ASP A 407 -13.05 -31.76 -7.91
C ASP A 407 -12.79 -30.61 -8.89
N SER A 408 -12.18 -29.52 -8.41
CA SER A 408 -11.80 -28.37 -9.24
C SER A 408 -10.81 -28.76 -10.33
N ILE A 409 -9.71 -29.44 -9.98
CA ILE A 409 -8.70 -29.88 -10.95
C ILE A 409 -9.31 -30.92 -11.91
N GLY A 410 -10.11 -31.85 -11.38
CA GLY A 410 -10.75 -32.92 -12.16
C GLY A 410 -11.74 -32.43 -13.22
N ARG A 411 -12.29 -31.22 -13.08
CA ARG A 411 -13.11 -30.58 -14.13
C ARG A 411 -12.31 -30.25 -15.39
N GLN A 412 -11.01 -30.02 -15.26
CA GLN A 412 -10.12 -29.69 -16.39
C GLN A 412 -9.23 -30.87 -16.79
N VAL A 413 -8.77 -31.64 -15.81
CA VAL A 413 -7.87 -32.78 -16.02
C VAL A 413 -8.66 -34.08 -15.92
N ILE A 414 -9.01 -34.63 -17.08
CA ILE A 414 -9.83 -35.84 -17.18
C ILE A 414 -8.95 -37.10 -17.11
N GLY A 415 -9.32 -38.05 -16.25
CA GLY A 415 -8.73 -39.40 -16.20
C GLY A 415 -7.40 -39.50 -15.44
N GLN A 416 -7.02 -38.48 -14.67
CA GLN A 416 -5.79 -38.46 -13.85
C GLN A 416 -6.09 -38.49 -12.33
N ASP A 417 -7.20 -39.09 -11.93
CA ASP A 417 -7.75 -39.01 -10.56
C ASP A 417 -6.73 -39.36 -9.47
N ARG A 418 -5.92 -40.41 -9.69
CA ARG A 418 -4.86 -40.82 -8.73
C ARG A 418 -3.78 -39.75 -8.58
N ALA A 419 -3.35 -39.13 -9.67
CA ALA A 419 -2.33 -38.09 -9.65
C ALA A 419 -2.87 -36.82 -8.99
N VAL A 420 -4.08 -36.41 -9.36
CA VAL A 420 -4.78 -35.26 -8.77
C VAL A 420 -4.98 -35.44 -7.27
N ALA A 421 -5.44 -36.62 -6.81
CA ALA A 421 -5.60 -36.91 -5.39
C ALA A 421 -4.28 -36.86 -4.62
N ALA A 422 -3.19 -37.38 -5.20
CA ALA A 422 -1.87 -37.33 -4.56
C ALA A 422 -1.35 -35.89 -4.40
N VAL A 423 -1.53 -35.07 -5.44
CA VAL A 423 -1.18 -33.65 -5.45
C VAL A 423 -2.00 -32.89 -4.41
N ALA A 424 -3.33 -33.01 -4.45
CA ALA A 424 -4.22 -32.30 -3.54
C ALA A 424 -3.96 -32.68 -2.06
N SER A 425 -3.72 -33.96 -1.79
CA SER A 425 -3.34 -34.45 -0.46
C SER A 425 -2.05 -33.84 0.06
N ALA A 426 -1.02 -33.71 -0.79
CA ALA A 426 0.26 -33.10 -0.39
C ALA A 426 0.12 -31.60 -0.10
N ILE A 427 -0.60 -30.86 -0.95
CA ILE A 427 -0.85 -29.44 -0.77
C ILE A 427 -1.62 -29.20 0.54
N ARG A 428 -2.66 -30.01 0.82
CA ARG A 428 -3.39 -29.91 2.10
C ARG A 428 -2.51 -30.13 3.31
N ARG A 429 -1.58 -31.10 3.29
CA ARG A 429 -0.63 -31.30 4.40
C ARG A 429 0.25 -30.09 4.63
N SER A 430 0.78 -29.50 3.55
CA SER A 430 1.60 -28.28 3.65
C SER A 430 0.81 -27.11 4.23
N ARG A 431 -0.39 -26.84 3.70
CA ARG A 431 -1.25 -25.74 4.17
C ARG A 431 -1.78 -25.93 5.58
N ALA A 432 -1.89 -27.17 6.05
CA ALA A 432 -2.22 -27.49 7.44
C ALA A 432 -1.04 -27.32 8.41
N GLY A 433 0.15 -26.90 7.94
CA GLY A 433 1.35 -26.77 8.77
C GLY A 433 1.91 -28.12 9.23
N LEU A 434 1.56 -29.22 8.55
CA LEU A 434 2.04 -30.57 8.85
C LEU A 434 3.31 -30.94 8.05
N SER A 435 3.80 -30.01 7.22
CA SER A 435 5.05 -30.13 6.47
C SER A 435 6.10 -29.16 7.04
N ASP A 436 7.36 -29.41 6.72
CA ASP A 436 8.46 -28.49 7.06
C ASP A 436 8.26 -27.11 6.42
N THR A 437 8.40 -26.05 7.21
CA THR A 437 8.24 -24.66 6.78
C THR A 437 9.41 -24.17 5.91
N ASN A 438 10.56 -24.84 5.94
CA ASN A 438 11.71 -24.51 5.11
C ASN A 438 11.62 -25.09 3.69
N ARG A 439 10.60 -25.91 3.40
CA ARG A 439 10.41 -26.58 2.11
C ARG A 439 9.30 -25.96 1.27
N PRO A 440 9.30 -26.17 -0.06
CA PRO A 440 8.21 -25.71 -0.93
C PRO A 440 6.86 -26.33 -0.55
N ILE A 441 5.77 -25.65 -0.91
CA ILE A 441 4.38 -26.09 -0.62
C ILE A 441 4.11 -27.52 -1.10
N GLY A 442 4.70 -27.89 -2.24
CA GLY A 442 4.68 -29.26 -2.74
C GLY A 442 5.75 -29.46 -3.80
N SER A 443 6.34 -30.65 -3.80
CA SER A 443 7.28 -31.09 -4.83
C SER A 443 6.77 -32.39 -5.45
N PHE A 444 6.65 -32.40 -6.77
CA PHE A 444 6.01 -33.48 -7.51
C PHE A 444 6.88 -33.89 -8.70
N LEU A 445 6.98 -35.20 -8.94
CA LEU A 445 7.58 -35.76 -10.15
C LEU A 445 6.48 -36.44 -10.97
N PHE A 446 6.06 -35.80 -12.07
CA PHE A 446 5.01 -36.33 -12.94
C PHE A 446 5.58 -37.31 -13.98
N LEU A 447 5.39 -38.60 -13.74
CA LEU A 447 5.80 -39.68 -14.62
C LEU A 447 4.63 -40.14 -15.50
N GLY A 448 4.88 -40.29 -16.81
CA GLY A 448 3.86 -40.67 -17.79
C GLY A 448 4.23 -40.27 -19.22
N PRO A 449 3.41 -40.66 -20.22
CA PRO A 449 3.63 -40.27 -21.61
C PRO A 449 3.48 -38.75 -21.82
N THR A 450 3.95 -38.24 -22.95
CA THR A 450 3.65 -36.87 -23.38
C THR A 450 2.17 -36.73 -23.73
N GLY A 451 1.60 -35.54 -23.55
CA GLY A 451 0.21 -35.25 -23.93
C GLY A 451 -0.87 -35.78 -22.99
N VAL A 452 -0.54 -36.49 -21.90
CA VAL A 452 -1.55 -37.04 -20.95
C VAL A 452 -2.08 -36.02 -19.92
N GLY A 453 -1.68 -34.76 -20.03
CA GLY A 453 -2.17 -33.68 -19.16
C GLY A 453 -1.27 -33.32 -17.97
N LYS A 454 0.01 -33.72 -17.94
CA LYS A 454 0.96 -33.34 -16.86
C LYS A 454 1.05 -31.83 -16.65
N THR A 455 1.27 -31.09 -17.75
CA THR A 455 1.32 -29.63 -17.76
C THR A 455 -0.03 -29.02 -17.40
N GLU A 456 -1.14 -29.69 -17.73
CA GLU A 456 -2.48 -29.20 -17.42
C GLU A 456 -2.77 -29.32 -15.92
N VAL A 457 -2.32 -30.37 -15.25
CA VAL A 457 -2.37 -30.45 -13.77
C VAL A 457 -1.62 -29.27 -13.16
N ALA A 458 -0.41 -28.95 -13.64
CA ALA A 458 0.35 -27.81 -13.16
C ALA A 458 -0.37 -26.47 -13.41
N ARG A 459 -0.98 -26.29 -14.59
CA ARG A 459 -1.75 -25.07 -14.90
C ARG A 459 -3.01 -24.95 -14.05
N SER A 460 -3.76 -26.03 -13.85
CA SER A 460 -4.93 -26.05 -12.96
C SER A 460 -4.54 -25.74 -11.52
N LEU A 461 -3.36 -26.19 -11.05
CA LEU A 461 -2.84 -25.79 -9.74
C LEU A 461 -2.59 -24.29 -9.65
N CYS A 462 -2.04 -23.65 -10.68
CA CYS A 462 -1.87 -22.20 -10.69
C CYS A 462 -3.22 -21.49 -10.50
N ARG A 463 -4.24 -21.92 -11.26
CA ARG A 463 -5.59 -21.36 -11.20
C ARG A 463 -6.22 -21.53 -9.82
N GLU A 464 -6.17 -22.73 -9.24
CA GLU A 464 -6.89 -23.03 -7.99
C GLU A 464 -6.15 -22.52 -6.74
N LEU A 465 -4.81 -22.49 -6.75
CA LEU A 465 -4.03 -22.06 -5.58
C LEU A 465 -3.74 -20.56 -5.57
N PHE A 466 -3.50 -19.98 -6.76
CA PHE A 466 -3.00 -18.61 -6.90
C PHE A 466 -3.96 -17.70 -7.66
N ASP A 467 -5.10 -18.23 -8.12
CA ASP A 467 -6.12 -17.48 -8.87
C ASP A 467 -5.60 -16.83 -10.17
N ASP A 468 -4.44 -17.29 -10.67
CA ASP A 468 -3.77 -16.83 -11.90
C ASP A 468 -3.17 -18.04 -12.64
N GLU A 469 -3.62 -18.32 -13.87
CA GLU A 469 -3.03 -19.37 -14.72
C GLU A 469 -1.62 -19.03 -15.21
N HIS A 470 -1.30 -17.74 -15.29
CA HIS A 470 0.01 -17.24 -15.67
C HIS A 470 1.00 -17.28 -14.50
N ALA A 471 0.57 -17.69 -13.29
CA ALA A 471 1.47 -17.99 -12.17
C ALA A 471 2.28 -19.28 -12.37
N MET A 472 2.43 -19.75 -13.61
CA MET A 472 3.30 -20.87 -13.97
C MET A 472 4.66 -20.36 -14.47
N ILE A 473 5.73 -20.67 -13.75
CA ILE A 473 7.10 -20.46 -14.20
C ILE A 473 7.55 -21.76 -14.88
N ARG A 474 7.50 -21.78 -16.22
CA ARG A 474 7.93 -22.95 -17.00
C ARG A 474 9.39 -22.78 -17.40
N ILE A 475 10.21 -23.77 -17.06
CA ILE A 475 11.61 -23.87 -17.51
C ILE A 475 11.77 -25.16 -18.29
N ASP A 476 12.19 -25.05 -19.54
CA ASP A 476 12.52 -26.19 -20.40
C ASP A 476 13.95 -26.66 -20.08
N MET A 477 14.08 -27.89 -19.57
CA MET A 477 15.38 -28.44 -19.16
C MET A 477 16.26 -28.87 -20.34
N SER A 478 15.72 -28.95 -21.55
CA SER A 478 16.51 -29.14 -22.77
C SER A 478 17.45 -27.95 -23.05
N GLU A 479 17.14 -26.75 -22.55
CA GLU A 479 18.06 -25.60 -22.60
C GLU A 479 19.20 -25.65 -21.57
N TYR A 480 19.12 -26.58 -20.61
CA TYR A 480 20.01 -26.68 -19.45
C TYR A 480 20.81 -28.00 -19.42
N MET A 481 21.07 -28.56 -20.61
CA MET A 481 21.88 -29.78 -20.78
C MET A 481 23.37 -29.56 -20.50
N GLU A 482 23.87 -28.34 -20.71
CA GLU A 482 25.27 -27.99 -20.54
C GLU A 482 25.55 -27.32 -19.19
N ARG A 483 26.74 -27.59 -18.64
CA ARG A 483 27.16 -27.06 -17.34
C ARG A 483 27.10 -25.52 -17.24
N HIS A 484 27.47 -24.81 -18.31
CA HIS A 484 27.44 -23.34 -18.32
C HIS A 484 26.03 -22.76 -18.33
N ALA A 485 25.05 -23.50 -18.86
CA ALA A 485 23.65 -23.07 -18.87
C ALA A 485 23.07 -23.02 -17.45
N VAL A 486 23.54 -23.86 -16.53
CA VAL A 486 23.10 -23.89 -15.12
C VAL A 486 23.29 -22.54 -14.43
N ALA A 487 24.39 -21.82 -14.72
CA ALA A 487 24.62 -20.48 -14.19
C ALA A 487 23.55 -19.47 -14.64
N ARG A 488 22.95 -19.64 -15.83
CA ARG A 488 21.83 -18.78 -16.27
C ARG A 488 20.55 -19.00 -15.46
N LEU A 489 20.37 -20.20 -14.87
CA LEU A 489 19.18 -20.55 -14.11
C LEU A 489 19.12 -19.77 -12.79
N ILE A 490 20.25 -19.71 -12.07
CA ILE A 490 20.36 -19.14 -10.72
C ILE A 490 21.06 -17.77 -10.66
N GLY A 491 21.90 -17.47 -11.64
CA GLY A 491 22.77 -16.29 -11.65
C GLY A 491 24.25 -16.68 -11.67
N SER A 492 25.09 -15.77 -12.15
CA SER A 492 26.54 -15.95 -12.15
C SER A 492 27.09 -15.99 -10.71
N PRO A 493 28.15 -16.77 -10.42
CA PRO A 493 28.81 -16.74 -9.11
C PRO A 493 29.65 -15.46 -8.89
N PRO A 494 30.03 -15.15 -7.63
CA PRO A 494 30.85 -13.96 -7.33
C PRO A 494 32.12 -13.90 -8.16
N GLY A 495 32.37 -12.77 -8.83
CA GLY A 495 33.55 -12.55 -9.67
C GLY A 495 33.36 -12.81 -11.18
N TYR A 496 32.17 -13.28 -11.61
CA TYR A 496 31.81 -13.42 -13.03
C TYR A 496 30.94 -12.24 -13.52
N VAL A 497 31.02 -11.94 -14.82
CA VAL A 497 30.16 -10.92 -15.46
C VAL A 497 28.69 -11.32 -15.25
N GLY A 498 27.89 -10.39 -14.74
CA GLY A 498 26.47 -10.64 -14.41
C GLY A 498 26.23 -11.21 -13.01
N TYR A 499 27.21 -11.23 -12.10
CA TYR A 499 27.01 -11.63 -10.69
C TYR A 499 25.89 -10.85 -9.98
N ASP A 500 25.73 -9.56 -10.31
CA ASP A 500 24.67 -8.72 -9.74
C ASP A 500 23.30 -8.91 -10.44
N GLN A 501 23.22 -9.76 -11.46
CA GLN A 501 21.97 -10.09 -12.17
C GLN A 501 21.51 -11.49 -11.72
N GLY A 502 20.30 -11.59 -11.16
CA GLY A 502 19.72 -12.88 -10.82
C GLY A 502 19.49 -13.74 -12.07
N GLY A 503 19.49 -15.07 -11.88
CA GLY A 503 19.17 -16.01 -12.95
C GLY A 503 17.69 -16.05 -13.32
N GLN A 504 17.39 -16.74 -14.42
CA GLN A 504 16.04 -16.85 -14.97
C GLN A 504 15.02 -17.37 -13.93
N LEU A 505 15.40 -18.39 -13.15
CA LEU A 505 14.53 -18.97 -12.13
C LEU A 505 14.44 -18.05 -10.90
N THR A 506 15.58 -17.56 -10.40
CA THR A 506 15.60 -16.75 -9.17
C THR A 506 14.86 -15.42 -9.34
N GLU A 507 14.98 -14.77 -10.49
CA GLU A 507 14.23 -13.52 -10.77
C GLU A 507 12.75 -13.79 -11.00
N ALA A 508 12.40 -14.87 -11.71
CA ALA A 508 11.00 -15.23 -11.93
C ALA A 508 10.29 -15.54 -10.60
N VAL A 509 10.92 -16.32 -9.71
CA VAL A 509 10.38 -16.64 -8.39
C VAL A 509 10.37 -15.40 -7.48
N ARG A 510 11.40 -14.55 -7.52
CA ARG A 510 11.42 -13.29 -6.75
C ARG A 510 10.25 -12.37 -7.14
N ARG A 511 9.95 -12.25 -8.43
CA ARG A 511 8.82 -11.44 -8.93
C ARG A 511 7.47 -12.08 -8.66
N ARG A 512 7.40 -13.42 -8.69
CA ARG A 512 6.17 -14.19 -8.41
C ARG A 512 6.45 -15.28 -7.38
N PRO A 513 6.50 -14.94 -6.07
CA PRO A 513 6.78 -15.91 -5.01
C PRO A 513 5.71 -17.00 -4.90
N TYR A 514 4.45 -16.64 -5.18
CA TYR A 514 3.31 -17.55 -5.23
C TYR A 514 3.10 -18.06 -6.65
N SER A 515 3.83 -19.10 -7.02
CA SER A 515 3.81 -19.66 -8.37
C SER A 515 4.03 -21.17 -8.38
N VAL A 516 3.66 -21.82 -9.49
CA VAL A 516 4.07 -23.20 -9.78
C VAL A 516 5.30 -23.16 -10.68
N VAL A 517 6.40 -23.72 -10.20
CA VAL A 517 7.61 -23.91 -11.02
C VAL A 517 7.53 -25.26 -11.71
N LEU A 518 7.41 -25.25 -13.04
CA LEU A 518 7.35 -26.45 -13.88
C LEU A 518 8.69 -26.63 -14.59
N PHE A 519 9.43 -27.68 -14.22
CA PHE A 519 10.59 -28.15 -14.96
C PHE A 519 10.14 -29.19 -15.99
N ASP A 520 10.09 -28.77 -17.25
CA ASP A 520 9.72 -29.65 -18.36
C ASP A 520 10.94 -30.47 -18.83
N GLU A 521 10.71 -31.72 -19.24
CA GLU A 521 11.77 -32.65 -19.67
C GLU A 521 12.96 -32.77 -18.70
N ILE A 522 12.70 -32.85 -17.38
CA ILE A 522 13.72 -32.85 -16.32
C ILE A 522 14.83 -33.89 -16.50
N GLU A 523 14.55 -35.00 -17.19
CA GLU A 523 15.53 -36.02 -17.54
C GLU A 523 16.66 -35.52 -18.48
N LYS A 524 16.47 -34.38 -19.16
CA LYS A 524 17.46 -33.73 -20.01
C LYS A 524 18.41 -32.81 -19.25
N ALA A 525 18.07 -32.43 -18.02
CA ALA A 525 18.85 -31.48 -17.25
C ALA A 525 20.27 -31.98 -16.96
N HIS A 526 21.24 -31.07 -16.94
CA HIS A 526 22.59 -31.37 -16.48
C HIS A 526 22.58 -31.81 -15.00
N PRO A 527 23.43 -32.76 -14.56
CA PRO A 527 23.52 -33.20 -13.16
C PRO A 527 23.62 -32.09 -12.11
N ASP A 528 24.35 -31.00 -12.42
CA ASP A 528 24.49 -29.84 -11.52
C ASP A 528 23.16 -29.12 -11.22
N VAL A 529 22.15 -29.22 -12.10
CA VAL A 529 20.80 -28.68 -11.84
C VAL A 529 20.16 -29.40 -10.66
N PHE A 530 20.33 -30.72 -10.56
CA PHE A 530 19.75 -31.50 -9.46
C PHE A 530 20.35 -31.13 -8.11
N ASN A 531 21.63 -30.76 -8.06
CA ASN A 531 22.27 -30.27 -6.83
C ASN A 531 21.64 -28.96 -6.36
N VAL A 532 21.32 -28.05 -7.30
CA VAL A 532 20.61 -26.81 -7.00
C VAL A 532 19.18 -27.10 -6.53
N LEU A 533 18.45 -27.98 -7.23
CA LEU A 533 17.10 -28.37 -6.83
C LEU A 533 17.06 -29.02 -5.46
N LEU A 534 18.08 -29.80 -5.10
CA LEU A 534 18.16 -30.43 -3.77
C LEU A 534 18.26 -29.38 -2.65
N GLN A 535 18.98 -28.28 -2.87
CA GLN A 535 19.01 -27.14 -1.93
C GLN A 535 17.68 -26.40 -1.81
N VAL A 536 16.82 -26.47 -2.83
CA VAL A 536 15.50 -25.84 -2.81
C VAL A 536 14.46 -26.78 -2.18
N LEU A 537 14.67 -28.09 -2.26
CA LEU A 537 13.73 -29.12 -1.80
C LEU A 537 13.96 -29.56 -0.35
N ASP A 538 15.13 -29.24 0.22
CA ASP A 538 15.54 -29.53 1.60
C ASP A 538 15.62 -28.23 2.40
#